data_AF-A0A3P8WV14-F1
#
_entry.id   AF-A0A3P8WV14-F1
#
_cell.length_a   1.000
_cell.length_b   1.000
_cell.length_c   1.000
_cell.angle_alpha   90.00
_cell.angle_beta   90.00
_cell.angle_gamma   90.00
#
_symmetry.space_group_name_H-M   'P 1'
#
loop_
_entity.id
_entity.type
_entity.pdbx_description
1 polymer ?
#
loop_
_entity_poly.entity_id
_entity_poly.type
_entity_poly.pdbx_seq_one_letter_code
_entity_poly.pdbx_strand_id
1 'polypeptide(L)'
;MNDVFWSLENLTASVLHIAEFMKDDPEKRAMKTMIMQNRIASDFLLAEKGGVCALVGDYCCTFIPDSTDNITQIIAEVQPLPISAQKWRVNTAWP
;
A
#
# COMPACT_ATOMS: atom_id res chain seq x y z
N MET A 1 26.33 -21.49 7.42
CA MET A 1 25.16 -20.91 6.73
C MET A 1 23.96 -21.75 7.11
N ASN A 2 22.86 -21.16 7.58
CA ASN A 2 21.67 -21.89 8.07
C ASN A 2 20.50 -21.74 7.08
N ASP A 3 19.56 -22.69 7.05
CA ASP A 3 18.38 -22.66 6.17
C ASP A 3 17.45 -21.47 6.48
N VAL A 4 17.47 -21.01 7.73
CA VAL A 4 16.74 -19.82 8.18
C VAL A 4 17.22 -18.56 7.47
N PHE A 5 18.53 -18.43 7.21
CA PHE A 5 19.08 -17.30 6.46
C PHE A 5 18.50 -17.26 5.06
N TRP A 6 18.59 -18.36 4.30
CA TRP A 6 18.06 -18.41 2.93
C TRP A 6 16.55 -18.18 2.85
N SER A 7 15.81 -18.65 3.85
CA SER A 7 14.37 -18.41 3.94
C SER A 7 14.04 -16.93 4.11
N LEU A 8 14.83 -16.19 4.89
CA LEU A 8 14.65 -14.74 5.08
C LEU A 8 14.94 -13.97 3.79
N GLU A 9 15.86 -14.45 2.97
CA GLU A 9 16.17 -13.84 1.69
C GLU A 9 15.10 -13.93 0.67
N ASN A 10 14.60 -15.15 0.51
CA ASN A 10 13.55 -15.41 -0.43
C ASN A 10 12.31 -14.60 -0.05
N LEU A 11 12.05 -14.47 1.25
CA LEU A 11 10.98 -13.63 1.76
C LEU A 11 11.22 -12.14 1.48
N THR A 12 12.42 -11.62 1.75
CA THR A 12 12.78 -10.22 1.50
C THR A 12 12.62 -9.86 0.03
N ALA A 13 13.13 -10.71 -0.88
CA ALA A 13 12.97 -10.54 -2.31
C ALA A 13 11.49 -10.56 -2.75
N SER A 14 10.70 -11.48 -2.18
CA SER A 14 9.26 -11.56 -2.45
C SER A 14 8.51 -10.32 -1.97
N VAL A 15 8.83 -9.81 -0.79
CA VAL A 15 8.22 -8.59 -0.22
C VAL A 15 8.55 -7.37 -1.07
N LEU A 16 9.79 -7.22 -1.52
CA LEU A 16 10.18 -6.11 -2.39
C LEU A 16 9.41 -6.13 -3.71
N HIS A 17 9.29 -7.30 -4.35
CA HIS A 17 8.51 -7.46 -5.58
C HIS A 17 7.03 -7.08 -5.37
N ILE A 18 6.42 -7.51 -4.26
CA ILE A 18 5.04 -7.17 -3.93
C ILE A 18 4.90 -5.66 -3.63
N ALA A 19 5.86 -5.06 -2.92
CA ALA A 19 5.83 -3.64 -2.58
C ALA A 19 5.98 -2.76 -3.83
N GLU A 20 6.85 -3.13 -4.76
CA GLU A 20 6.97 -2.46 -6.06
C GLU A 20 5.68 -2.54 -6.87
N PHE A 21 5.03 -3.70 -6.90
CA PHE A 21 3.72 -3.86 -7.55
C PHE A 21 2.64 -2.98 -6.90
N MET A 22 2.64 -2.84 -5.57
CA MET A 22 1.64 -2.03 -4.87
C MET A 22 1.90 -0.52 -4.93
N LYS A 23 3.10 -0.11 -5.36
CA LYS A 23 3.51 1.30 -5.53
C LYS A 23 2.58 2.03 -6.52
N ASP A 24 2.80 3.33 -6.65
CA ASP A 24 2.16 4.19 -7.63
C ASP A 24 2.22 3.61 -9.05
N ASP A 25 1.07 3.12 -9.52
CA ASP A 25 0.84 2.54 -10.84
C ASP A 25 -0.13 3.46 -11.61
N PRO A 26 0.19 3.86 -12.86
CA PRO A 26 -0.71 4.68 -13.68
C PRO A 26 -2.11 4.07 -13.88
N GLU A 27 -2.23 2.75 -13.98
CA GLU A 27 -3.52 2.07 -14.12
C GLU A 27 -4.37 2.23 -12.85
N LYS A 28 -3.74 2.09 -11.68
CA LYS A 28 -4.39 2.30 -10.37
C LYS A 28 -4.87 3.75 -10.22
N ARG A 29 -4.06 4.73 -10.63
CA ARG A 29 -4.44 6.15 -10.61
C ARG A 29 -5.60 6.46 -11.55
N ALA A 30 -5.57 5.90 -12.76
CA ALA A 30 -6.65 6.02 -13.73
C ALA A 30 -7.95 5.42 -13.17
N MET A 31 -7.89 4.23 -12.58
CA MET A 31 -9.04 3.57 -11.96
C MET A 31 -9.62 4.40 -10.81
N LYS A 32 -8.78 4.93 -9.91
CA LYS A 32 -9.23 5.85 -8.85
C LYS A 32 -9.97 7.05 -9.42
N THR A 33 -9.44 7.64 -10.50
CA THR A 33 -10.04 8.80 -11.17
C THR A 33 -11.42 8.45 -11.76
N MET A 34 -11.53 7.33 -12.47
CA MET A 34 -12.80 6.88 -13.04
C MET A 34 -13.85 6.58 -11.95
N ILE A 35 -13.45 5.95 -10.84
CA ILE A 35 -14.36 5.69 -9.71
C ILE A 35 -14.91 7.01 -9.16
N MET A 36 -14.05 8.01 -8.96
CA MET A 36 -14.47 9.31 -8.44
C MET A 36 -15.38 10.05 -9.44
N GLN A 37 -15.10 9.97 -10.74
CA GLN A 37 -15.97 10.55 -11.78
C GLN A 37 -17.35 9.87 -11.80
N ASN A 38 -17.39 8.54 -11.76
CA ASN A 38 -18.64 7.78 -11.69
C ASN A 38 -19.44 8.12 -10.44
N ARG A 39 -18.75 8.33 -9.32
CA ARG A 39 -19.37 8.77 -8.08
C ARG A 39 -19.99 10.16 -8.22
N ILE A 40 -19.28 11.14 -8.78
CA ILE A 40 -19.81 12.49 -9.01
C ILE A 40 -21.06 12.43 -9.90
N ALA A 41 -21.00 11.67 -11.00
CA ALA A 41 -22.14 11.50 -11.89
C ALA A 41 -23.34 10.86 -11.16
N SER A 42 -23.10 9.84 -10.36
CA SER A 42 -24.14 9.17 -9.57
C SER A 42 -24.70 10.07 -8.47
N ASP A 43 -23.85 10.84 -7.78
CA ASP A 43 -24.27 11.83 -6.77
C ASP A 43 -25.14 12.93 -7.40
N PHE A 44 -24.83 13.36 -8.63
CA PHE A 44 -25.68 14.30 -9.37
C PHE A 44 -27.05 13.69 -9.71
N LEU A 45 -27.09 12.47 -10.25
CA LEU A 45 -28.34 11.78 -10.57
C LEU A 45 -29.19 11.47 -9.33
N LEU A 46 -28.55 11.30 -8.18
CA LEU A 46 -29.19 10.97 -6.90
C LEU A 46 -29.29 12.17 -5.96
N ALA A 47 -29.13 13.40 -6.46
CA ALA A 47 -29.11 14.60 -5.62
C ALA A 47 -30.36 14.73 -4.73
N GLU A 48 -31.55 14.45 -5.26
CA GLU A 48 -32.81 14.47 -4.49
C GLU A 48 -32.89 13.39 -3.40
N LYS A 49 -32.13 12.31 -3.55
CA LYS A 49 -32.04 11.21 -2.57
C LYS A 49 -30.87 11.38 -1.61
N GLY A 50 -30.12 12.48 -1.68
CA GLY A 50 -28.93 12.72 -0.85
C GLY A 50 -27.63 12.09 -1.39
N GLY A 51 -27.62 11.72 -2.68
CA GLY A 51 -26.46 11.12 -3.33
C GLY A 51 -26.28 9.62 -3.05
N VAL A 52 -25.17 9.07 -3.54
CA VAL A 52 -24.80 7.65 -3.38
C VAL A 52 -24.64 7.30 -1.90
N CYS A 53 -24.04 8.16 -1.08
CA CYS A 53 -23.83 7.85 0.34
C CYS A 53 -25.12 7.71 1.13
N ALA A 54 -26.16 8.50 0.83
CA ALA A 54 -27.44 8.39 1.52
C ALA A 54 -28.11 7.02 1.26
N LEU A 55 -27.83 6.40 0.10
CA LEU A 55 -28.32 5.06 -0.24
C LEU A 55 -27.42 3.94 0.29
N VAL A 56 -26.10 4.13 0.31
CA VAL A 56 -25.13 3.12 0.79
C VAL A 56 -25.05 3.06 2.32
N GLY A 57 -25.26 4.19 3.00
CA GLY A 57 -25.20 4.27 4.46
C GLY A 57 -23.79 4.12 5.01
N ASP A 58 -23.65 3.34 6.09
CA ASP A 58 -22.41 3.21 6.88
C ASP A 58 -21.22 2.65 6.09
N TYR A 59 -21.46 1.97 4.97
CA TYR A 59 -20.42 1.43 4.10
C TYR A 59 -19.96 2.43 3.02
N CYS A 60 -20.48 3.66 3.02
CA CYS A 60 -20.12 4.62 1.99
C CYS A 60 -18.67 5.09 2.12
N CYS A 61 -17.90 4.92 1.04
CA CYS A 61 -16.49 5.32 0.99
C CYS A 61 -16.29 6.57 0.11
N THR A 62 -16.04 7.73 0.71
CA THR A 62 -15.75 9.00 0.01
C THR A 62 -14.26 9.22 -0.27
N PHE A 63 -13.41 8.43 0.35
CA PHE A 63 -11.97 8.60 0.30
C PHE A 63 -11.30 7.30 -0.16
N ILE A 64 -10.60 7.36 -1.28
CA ILE A 64 -9.77 6.23 -1.73
C ILE A 64 -8.35 6.47 -1.21
N PRO A 65 -7.87 5.66 -0.24
CA PRO A 65 -6.56 5.89 0.37
C PRO A 65 -5.42 5.80 -0.66
N ASP A 66 -4.42 6.65 -0.46
CA ASP A 66 -3.14 6.54 -1.15
C ASP A 66 -2.14 5.84 -0.24
N SER A 67 -1.70 4.66 -0.66
CA SER A 67 -0.74 3.85 0.07
C SER A 67 0.70 4.10 -0.39
N THR A 68 0.93 5.03 -1.34
CA THR A 68 2.24 5.24 -1.96
C THR A 68 3.30 5.60 -0.95
N ASP A 69 3.01 6.50 -0.01
CA ASP A 69 3.97 6.90 1.03
C ASP A 69 4.32 5.73 1.96
N ASN A 70 3.29 5.01 2.45
CA ASN A 70 3.47 3.84 3.31
C ASN A 70 4.31 2.76 2.61
N ILE A 71 4.04 2.48 1.34
CA ILE A 71 4.77 1.47 0.56
C ILE A 71 6.19 1.95 0.28
N THR A 72 6.39 3.23 -0.02
CA THR A 72 7.73 3.80 -0.24
C THR A 72 8.56 3.70 1.03
N GLN A 73 7.95 3.92 2.20
CA GLN A 73 8.61 3.70 3.49
C GLN A 73 8.96 2.22 3.70
N ILE A 74 8.05 1.29 3.43
CA ILE A 74 8.32 -0.16 3.54
C ILE A 74 9.50 -0.55 2.63
N ILE A 75 9.52 -0.07 1.39
CA ILE A 75 10.64 -0.32 0.47
C ILE A 75 11.93 0.26 1.05
N ALA A 76 11.92 1.49 1.56
CA ALA A 76 13.10 2.12 2.14
C ALA A 76 13.63 1.37 3.39
N GLU A 77 12.76 0.71 4.15
CA GLU A 77 13.14 -0.09 5.32
C GLU A 77 13.60 -1.51 4.96
N VAL A 78 12.98 -2.14 3.97
CA VAL A 78 13.22 -3.53 3.56
C VAL A 78 14.35 -3.67 2.55
N GLN A 79 14.46 -2.75 1.58
CA GLN A 79 15.50 -2.75 0.55
C GLN A 79 16.94 -2.75 1.08
N PRO A 80 17.29 -1.99 2.14
CA PRO A 80 18.64 -2.00 2.67
C PRO A 80 18.89 -3.19 3.60
N LEU A 81 17.88 -4.02 3.93
CA LEU A 81 18.10 -5.26 4.67
C LEU A 81 18.97 -6.14 3.78
N PRO A 82 20.27 -6.27 4.08
CA PRO A 82 21.08 -7.17 3.31
C PRO A 82 20.73 -8.57 3.75
N ILE A 83 20.77 -9.43 2.75
CA ILE A 83 20.75 -10.85 2.92
C ILE A 83 21.70 -11.32 4.04
N SER A 84 22.83 -10.60 4.21
CA SER A 84 23.94 -10.97 5.07
C SER A 84 24.36 -10.01 6.19
N ALA A 85 23.53 -9.10 6.72
CA ALA A 85 23.98 -8.15 7.76
C ALA A 85 23.08 -7.95 8.99
N GLN A 86 22.53 -9.04 9.54
CA GLN A 86 22.06 -9.02 10.94
C GLN A 86 23.17 -9.27 11.97
N LYS A 87 24.46 -9.38 11.59
CA LYS A 87 25.53 -9.52 12.59
C LYS A 87 25.82 -8.21 13.36
N TRP A 88 25.29 -7.04 12.94
CA TRP A 88 25.71 -5.74 13.50
C TRP A 88 24.62 -4.80 14.05
N ARG A 89 23.32 -5.17 14.08
CA ARG A 89 22.28 -4.25 14.62
C ARG A 89 21.79 -4.52 16.05
N VAL A 90 22.29 -5.56 16.73
CA VAL A 90 21.86 -5.88 18.11
C VAL A 90 22.92 -5.55 19.17
N ASN A 91 24.11 -5.04 18.78
CA ASN A 91 25.25 -4.89 19.71
C ASN A 91 25.75 -3.45 19.95
N THR A 92 25.06 -2.38 19.52
CA THR A 92 25.60 -1.01 19.68
C THR A 92 24.64 0.06 20.17
N ALA A 93 23.59 -0.27 20.95
CA ALA A 93 22.84 0.79 21.64
C ALA A 93 22.15 0.33 22.94
N TRP A 94 22.83 0.63 24.05
CA TRP A 94 22.34 0.86 25.42
C TRP A 94 22.01 -0.30 26.37
N PRO A 95 22.29 -0.06 27.67
CA PRO A 95 23.58 -0.14 28.33
C PRO A 95 24.01 -1.58 28.67
#